data_AF-A0A2T4TWS5-F1
#
_entry.id   AF-A0A2T4TWS5-F1
#
_cell.length_a   1.000
_cell.length_b   1.000
_cell.length_c   1.000
_cell.angle_alpha   90.00
_cell.angle_beta   90.00
_cell.angle_gamma   90.00
#
_symmetry.space_group_name_H-M   'P 1'
#
loop_
_entity.id
_entity.type
_entity.pdbx_description
1 polymer ?
#
loop_
_entity_poly.entity_id
_entity_poly.type
_entity_poly.pdbx_seq_one_letter_code
_entity_poly.pdbx_strand_id
1 'polypeptide(L)' 'MNWRERPLMSHEVVVQQIGATMPKTGLKVKAKLDTREYSLKIKVSNEELAALNIEPP' A
#
# COMPACT_ATOMS: atom_id res chain seq x y z
N MET A 1 15.15 15.13 1.35
CA MET A 1 16.31 14.30 0.98
C MET A 1 16.13 12.96 1.67
N ASN A 2 15.68 11.92 0.95
CA ASN A 2 15.41 10.62 1.54
C ASN A 2 16.57 9.65 1.26
N TRP A 3 16.95 8.92 2.31
CA TRP A 3 17.72 7.67 2.40
C TRP A 3 19.25 7.57 2.40
N ARG A 4 20.07 8.61 2.34
CA ARG A 4 21.48 8.33 1.99
C ARG A 4 22.34 7.44 2.91
N GLU A 5 22.00 7.11 4.16
CA GLU A 5 22.81 6.19 5.01
C GLU A 5 22.04 5.40 6.10
N ARG A 6 20.69 5.34 6.07
CA ARG A 6 19.96 4.53 7.07
C ARG A 6 19.76 3.11 6.56
N PRO A 7 20.41 2.10 7.17
CA PRO A 7 20.20 0.72 6.78
C PRO A 7 18.73 0.33 7.01
N LEU A 8 18.15 -0.39 6.06
CA LEU A 8 16.76 -0.86 6.08
C LEU A 8 16.62 -2.05 7.05
N MET A 9 16.97 -1.82 8.32
CA MET A 9 17.04 -2.86 9.33
C MET A 9 15.67 -3.26 9.90
N SER A 10 14.60 -2.52 9.56
CA SER A 10 13.26 -2.76 10.08
C SER A 10 12.17 -2.30 9.11
N HIS A 11 11.02 -2.97 9.16
CA HIS A 11 9.79 -2.56 8.47
C HIS A 11 9.39 -1.13 8.83
N GLU A 12 9.64 -0.67 10.06
CA GLU A 12 9.34 0.70 10.47
C GLU A 12 10.15 1.72 9.67
N VAL A 13 11.45 1.46 9.49
CA VAL A 13 12.36 2.32 8.73
C VAL A 13 11.91 2.40 7.27
N VAL A 14 11.48 1.28 6.69
CA VAL A 14 10.95 1.23 5.33
C VAL A 14 9.66 2.05 5.21
N VAL A 15 8.70 1.85 6.12
CA VAL A 15 7.42 2.59 6.12
C VAL A 15 7.64 4.09 6.26
N GLN A 16 8.51 4.52 7.16
CA GLN A 16 8.86 5.92 7.35
C GLN A 16 9.47 6.54 6.08
N GLN A 17 10.37 5.82 5.40
CA GLN A 17 11.00 6.31 4.16
C GLN A 17 10.01 6.44 3.00
N ILE A 18 9.11 5.47 2.84
CA ILE A 18 8.06 5.54 1.81
C ILE A 18 7.13 6.72 2.09
N GLY A 19 6.67 6.88 3.34
CA GLY A 19 5.81 7.99 3.75
C GLY A 19 6.47 9.36 3.61
N ALA A 20 7.80 9.45 3.72
CA ALA A 20 8.54 10.69 3.52
C ALA A 20 8.72 11.09 2.05
N THR A 21 8.29 10.26 1.09
CA THR A 21 8.47 10.52 -0.34
C THR A 21 7.34 11.40 -0.90
N MET A 22 7.73 12.45 -1.63
CA MET A 22 6.80 13.35 -2.32
C MET A 22 6.95 13.20 -3.83
N PRO A 23 5.94 12.66 -4.55
CA PRO A 23 5.91 12.66 -6.01
C PRO A 23 6.00 14.07 -6.59
N LYS A 24 6.49 14.18 -7.84
CA LYS A 24 6.69 15.47 -8.54
C LYS A 24 5.41 16.30 -8.67
N THR A 25 4.24 15.66 -8.61
CA THR A 25 2.92 16.29 -8.65
C THR A 25 2.47 16.87 -7.31
N GLY A 26 3.29 16.77 -6.24
CA GLY A 26 3.03 17.39 -4.94
C GLY A 26 2.09 16.61 -4.01
N LEU A 27 1.70 15.39 -4.38
CA LEU A 27 0.88 14.52 -3.52
C LEU A 27 1.65 14.09 -2.28
N LYS A 28 0.96 13.88 -1.16
CA LYS A 28 1.53 13.30 0.06
C LYS A 28 1.23 11.81 0.11
N VAL A 29 2.27 11.00 0.29
CA VAL A 29 2.13 9.56 0.45
C VAL A 29 1.97 9.22 1.93
N LYS A 30 0.98 8.40 2.28
CA LYS A 30 0.84 7.80 3.61
C LYS A 30 1.19 6.32 3.51
N ALA A 31 2.17 5.89 4.30
CA ALA A 31 2.56 4.49 4.39
C ALA A 31 2.29 3.97 5.81
N LYS A 32 1.83 2.73 5.91
CA LYS A 32 1.60 2.04 7.19
C LYS A 32 1.97 0.56 7.02
N LEU A 33 2.55 -0.03 8.06
CA LEU A 33 2.73 -1.47 8.13
C LEU A 33 1.36 -2.14 8.30
N ASP A 34 1.01 -3.02 7.37
CA ASP A 34 -0.15 -3.90 7.50
C ASP A 34 0.32 -5.31 7.88
N THR A 35 -0.14 -5.80 9.02
CA THR A 35 0.19 -7.13 9.56
C THR A 35 -0.95 -8.12 9.40
N ARG A 36 -2.01 -7.75 8.67
CA ARG A 36 -3.14 -8.65 8.42
C ARG A 36 -2.71 -9.82 7.55
N GLU A 37 -3.31 -10.97 7.83
CA GLU A 37 -3.16 -12.15 7.00
C GLU A 37 -4.18 -12.11 5.86
N TYR A 38 -3.69 -12.23 4.64
CA TYR A 38 -4.51 -12.25 3.43
C TYR A 38 -4.48 -13.65 2.86
N SER A 39 -5.60 -14.37 3.00
CA SER A 39 -5.72 -15.73 2.47
C SER A 39 -5.59 -15.72 0.95
N LEU A 40 -4.76 -16.63 0.44
CA LEU A 40 -4.56 -16.77 -1.00
C LEU A 40 -5.68 -17.59 -1.63
N LYS A 41 -5.90 -17.39 -2.93
CA LYS A 41 -6.83 -18.18 -3.77
C LYS A 41 -8.30 -18.13 -3.32
N ILE A 42 -8.72 -17.03 -2.69
CA ILE A 42 -10.14 -16.76 -2.44
C ILE A 42 -10.83 -16.69 -3.80
N LYS A 43 -11.78 -17.60 -4.06
CA LYS A 43 -12.64 -17.54 -5.23
C LYS A 43 -13.81 -16.64 -4.89
N VAL A 44 -14.03 -15.62 -5.71
CA VAL A 44 -15.20 -14.74 -5.62
C VAL A 44 -16.17 -15.16 -6.71
N SER A 45 -17.43 -15.32 -6.33
CA SER A 45 -18.52 -15.69 -7.24
C SER A 45 -18.85 -14.54 -8.20
N ASN A 46 -19.44 -14.84 -9.36
CA ASN A 46 -19.89 -13.78 -10.28
C ASN A 46 -20.97 -12.89 -9.63
N GLU A 47 -21.83 -13.49 -8.81
CA GLU A 47 -22.89 -12.81 -8.06
C GLU A 47 -22.32 -11.85 -7.01
N GLU A 48 -21.24 -12.26 -6.32
CA GLU A 48 -20.54 -11.42 -5.35
C GLU A 48 -19.83 -10.25 -6.01
N LEU A 49 -19.23 -10.45 -7.19
CA LEU A 49 -18.66 -9.37 -7.98
C LEU A 49 -19.73 -8.43 -8.53
N ALA A 50 -20.86 -8.95 -9.00
CA ALA A 50 -21.98 -8.15 -9.52
C ALA A 50 -22.67 -7.31 -8.43
N ALA A 51 -22.60 -7.73 -7.17
CA ALA A 51 -23.08 -6.95 -6.04
C ALA A 51 -22.20 -5.74 -5.69
N LEU A 52 -20.96 -5.69 -6.20
CA LEU A 52 -20.09 -4.53 -5.99
C LEU A 52 -20.55 -3.38 -6.90
N ASN A 53 -20.85 -2.22 -6.30
CA ASN A 53 -21.22 -1.02 -7.03
C ASN A 53 -19.97 -0.32 -7.61
N ILE A 54 -19.31 -0.97 -8.56
CA ILE A 54 -18.14 -0.44 -9.25
C ILE A 54 -18.52 -0.15 -10.70
N GLU A 55 -18.44 1.11 -11.10
CA GLU A 55 -18.57 1.48 -12.50
C GLU A 55 -17.20 1.29 -13.20
N PRO A 56 -17.14 0.57 -14.33
CA PRO A 56 -15.92 0.50 -15.12
C PRO A 56 -15.57 1.89 -15.70
N PRO A 57 -14.27 2.21 -15.86
CA PRO A 57 -13.82 3.48 -16.42
C PRO A 57 -14.09 3.62 -17.92
#